data_AF-A0A964R1J8-F1
#
_entry.id   AF-A0A964R1J8-F1
#
_cell.length_a   1.000
_cell.length_b   1.000
_cell.length_c   1.000
_cell.angle_alpha   90.00
_cell.angle_beta   90.00
_cell.angle_gamma   90.00
#
_symmetry.space_group_name_H-M   'P 1'
#
loop_
_entity.id
_entity.type
_entity.pdbx_description
1 polymer ?
#
loop_
_entity_poly.entity_id
_entity_poly.type
_entity_poly.pdbx_seq_one_letter_code
_entity_poly.pdbx_strand_id
1 'polypeptide(L)'
;MTTETPAAPVVEPGASSRRLAARAARHLKTQVEDWYDECRYLVTWEDENLLDDQAPERLAEHARLLDELERVGRWLASATGSTDFPDKSAAELLTLVLRDLADTRTMWHGKKLDEKQRKQILKACFNES
;
A
#
# COMPACT_ATOMS: atom_id res chain seq x y z
N MET A 1 18.88 -8.99 -63.08
CA MET A 1 17.97 -9.67 -62.15
C MET A 1 18.75 -9.84 -60.86
N THR A 2 18.67 -8.86 -59.96
CA THR A 2 19.48 -8.79 -58.74
C THR A 2 18.57 -9.15 -57.58
N THR A 3 18.81 -10.32 -56.97
CA THR A 3 18.07 -10.76 -55.79
C THR A 3 18.64 -10.06 -54.56
N GLU A 4 17.92 -9.07 -54.04
CA GLU A 4 18.17 -8.55 -52.69
C GLU A 4 17.78 -9.62 -51.67
N THR A 5 18.77 -10.12 -50.94
CA THR A 5 18.55 -10.91 -49.73
C THR A 5 17.98 -9.98 -48.66
N PRO A 6 16.81 -10.28 -48.05
CA PRO A 6 16.27 -9.44 -47.00
C PRO A 6 17.15 -9.55 -45.76
N ALA A 7 17.69 -8.41 -45.30
CA ALA A 7 18.44 -8.32 -44.07
C ALA A 7 17.52 -8.73 -42.90
N ALA A 8 17.94 -9.77 -42.16
CA ALA A 8 17.23 -10.17 -40.95
C ALA A 8 17.17 -8.97 -39.98
N PRO A 9 16.02 -8.70 -39.34
CA PRO A 9 15.91 -7.58 -38.43
C PRO A 9 16.91 -7.78 -37.29
N VAL A 10 17.86 -6.85 -37.18
CA VAL A 10 18.81 -6.81 -36.07
C VAL A 10 17.99 -6.57 -34.79
N VAL A 11 17.75 -7.64 -34.05
CA VAL A 11 17.12 -7.54 -32.74
C VAL A 11 18.19 -7.06 -31.78
N GLU A 12 18.27 -5.75 -31.60
CA GLU A 12 19.09 -5.09 -30.56
C GLU A 12 18.84 -5.77 -29.20
N PRO A 13 19.85 -6.41 -28.58
CA PRO A 13 19.68 -7.20 -27.35
C PRO A 13 19.06 -6.42 -26.18
N GLY A 14 19.18 -5.09 -26.16
CA GLY A 14 18.55 -4.22 -25.16
C GLY A 14 17.07 -3.92 -25.39
N ALA A 15 16.54 -4.12 -26.60
CA ALA A 15 15.15 -3.81 -26.93
C ALA A 15 14.17 -4.83 -26.34
N SER A 16 14.55 -6.09 -26.21
CA SER A 16 13.74 -7.12 -25.53
C SER A 16 13.65 -6.85 -24.02
N SER A 17 14.78 -6.59 -23.36
CA SER A 17 14.85 -6.28 -21.92
C SER A 17 14.07 -5.02 -21.57
N ARG A 18 14.17 -3.94 -22.36
CA ARG A 18 13.37 -2.72 -22.16
C ARG A 18 11.86 -2.96 -22.30
N ARG A 19 11.45 -3.75 -23.30
CA ARG A 19 10.03 -4.11 -23.49
C ARG A 19 9.51 -4.99 -22.36
N LEU A 20 10.34 -5.88 -21.81
CA LEU A 20 10.01 -6.68 -20.64
C LEU A 20 9.85 -5.80 -19.40
N ALA A 21 10.81 -4.92 -19.12
CA ALA A 21 10.75 -3.98 -18.01
C ALA A 21 9.50 -3.08 -18.08
N ALA A 22 9.20 -2.53 -19.25
CA ALA A 22 8.00 -1.72 -19.45
C ALA A 22 6.69 -2.51 -19.22
N ARG A 23 6.64 -3.80 -19.59
CA ARG A 23 5.49 -4.67 -19.28
C ARG A 23 5.40 -4.93 -17.78
N ALA A 24 6.51 -5.29 -17.13
CA ALA A 24 6.55 -5.54 -15.69
C ALA A 24 6.09 -4.30 -14.91
N ALA A 25 6.57 -3.10 -15.28
CA ALA A 25 6.18 -1.85 -14.64
C ALA A 25 4.67 -1.57 -14.76
N ARG A 26 4.05 -1.84 -15.92
CA ARG A 26 2.60 -1.71 -16.08
C ARG A 26 1.81 -2.69 -15.22
N HIS A 27 2.24 -3.95 -15.14
CA HIS A 27 1.56 -4.93 -14.28
C HIS A 27 1.71 -4.56 -12.81
N LEU A 28 2.90 -4.12 -12.40
CA LEU A 28 3.15 -3.71 -11.02
C LEU A 28 2.28 -2.49 -10.65
N LYS A 29 2.09 -1.54 -11.57
CA LYS A 29 1.15 -0.43 -11.36
C LYS A 29 -0.27 -0.93 -11.07
N THR A 30 -0.80 -1.82 -11.92
CA THR A 30 -2.14 -2.40 -11.69
C THR A 30 -2.22 -3.12 -10.35
N GLN A 31 -1.18 -3.86 -9.97
CA GLN A 31 -1.14 -4.53 -8.65
C GLN A 31 -1.15 -3.54 -7.48
N VAL A 32 -0.56 -2.35 -7.63
CA VAL A 32 -0.63 -1.28 -6.63
C VAL A 32 -2.04 -0.71 -6.52
N GLU A 33 -2.71 -0.49 -7.66
CA GLU A 33 -4.09 0.00 -7.72
C GLU A 33 -5.06 -1.02 -7.09
N ASP A 34 -4.95 -2.30 -7.46
CA ASP A 34 -5.76 -3.38 -6.89
C ASP A 34 -5.55 -3.50 -5.37
N TRP A 35 -4.30 -3.46 -4.91
CA TRP A 35 -4.00 -3.48 -3.47
C TRP A 35 -4.56 -2.26 -2.73
N TYR A 36 -4.54 -1.09 -3.36
CA TYR A 36 -5.12 0.12 -2.77
C TYR A 36 -6.65 0.02 -2.63
N ASP A 37 -7.33 -0.57 -3.61
CA ASP A 37 -8.77 -0.81 -3.52
C ASP A 37 -9.12 -1.79 -2.38
N GLU A 38 -8.30 -2.81 -2.14
CA GLU A 38 -8.45 -3.70 -0.98
C GLU A 38 -8.23 -2.95 0.35
N CYS A 39 -7.28 -2.02 0.41
CA CYS A 39 -7.10 -1.16 1.59
C CYS A 39 -8.33 -0.27 1.84
N ARG A 40 -9.02 0.18 0.77
CA ARG A 40 -10.28 0.91 0.91
C ARG A 40 -11.42 0.03 1.37
N TYR A 41 -11.44 -1.24 0.95
CA TYR A 41 -12.42 -2.20 1.46
C TYR A 41 -12.28 -2.43 2.97
N LEU A 42 -11.05 -2.43 3.49
CA LEU A 42 -10.80 -2.49 4.94
C LEU A 42 -11.56 -1.39 5.70
N VAL A 43 -11.55 -0.16 5.20
CA VAL A 43 -12.25 0.97 5.85
C VAL A 43 -13.75 0.70 5.93
N THR A 44 -14.37 0.25 4.83
CA THR A 44 -15.79 -0.15 4.84
C THR A 44 -16.05 -1.28 5.82
N TRP A 45 -15.15 -2.27 5.85
CA TRP A 45 -15.26 -3.40 6.77
C TRP A 45 -15.16 -2.95 8.24
N GLU A 46 -14.26 -2.00 8.56
CA GLU A 46 -14.11 -1.42 9.90
C GLU A 46 -15.40 -0.71 10.33
N ASP A 47 -16.01 0.07 9.43
CA ASP A 47 -17.27 0.77 9.69
C ASP A 47 -18.40 -0.23 10.04
N GLU A 48 -18.50 -1.32 9.29
CA GLU A 48 -19.54 -2.33 9.47
C GLU A 48 -19.33 -3.24 10.70
N ASN A 49 -18.09 -3.43 11.14
CA ASN A 49 -17.75 -4.47 12.12
C ASN A 49 -17.21 -3.94 13.44
N LEU A 50 -16.57 -2.77 13.49
CA LEU A 50 -15.85 -2.31 14.68
C LEU A 50 -16.45 -1.07 15.36
N LEU A 51 -17.28 -0.29 14.67
CA LEU A 51 -17.83 0.96 15.25
C LEU A 51 -18.80 0.70 16.42
N ASP A 52 -19.70 -0.26 16.27
CA ASP A 52 -20.76 -0.51 17.27
C ASP A 52 -20.31 -1.45 18.40
N ASP A 53 -19.60 -2.54 18.06
CA ASP A 53 -19.13 -3.54 19.02
C ASP A 53 -17.74 -4.07 18.64
N GLN A 54 -16.78 -3.80 19.52
CA GLN A 54 -15.39 -4.22 19.39
C GLN A 54 -15.18 -5.61 20.00
N ALA A 55 -15.97 -6.59 19.55
CA ALA A 55 -15.86 -7.96 20.00
C ALA A 55 -14.41 -8.48 19.78
N PRO A 56 -13.82 -9.23 20.72
CA PRO A 56 -12.44 -9.69 20.62
C PRO A 56 -12.14 -10.46 19.32
N GLU A 57 -13.11 -11.23 18.83
CA GLU A 57 -13.02 -11.98 17.58
C GLU A 57 -12.91 -11.06 16.36
N ARG A 58 -13.67 -9.95 16.36
CA ARG A 58 -13.63 -8.95 15.28
C ARG A 58 -12.32 -8.18 15.30
N LEU A 59 -11.82 -7.82 16.48
CA LEU A 59 -10.50 -7.19 16.62
C LEU A 59 -9.38 -8.14 16.16
N ALA A 60 -9.47 -9.44 16.47
CA ALA A 60 -8.49 -10.42 16.00
C ALA A 60 -8.49 -10.55 14.47
N GLU A 61 -9.68 -10.59 13.85
CA GLU A 61 -9.81 -10.62 12.39
C GLU A 61 -9.27 -9.33 11.75
N HIS A 62 -9.60 -8.18 12.33
CA HIS A 62 -9.08 -6.89 11.89
C HIS A 62 -7.55 -6.85 11.91
N ALA A 63 -6.93 -7.33 12.99
CA ALA A 63 -5.47 -7.40 13.10
C ALA A 63 -4.85 -8.30 12.01
N ARG A 64 -5.50 -9.43 11.69
CA ARG A 64 -5.07 -10.34 10.62
C ARG A 64 -5.14 -9.66 9.24
N LEU A 65 -6.24 -8.95 8.95
CA LEU A 65 -6.41 -8.21 7.68
C LEU A 65 -5.32 -7.13 7.52
N LEU A 66 -5.06 -6.36 8.59
CA LEU A 66 -3.98 -5.38 8.61
C LEU A 66 -2.60 -6.02 8.35
N ASP A 67 -2.31 -7.16 8.98
CA ASP A 67 -1.04 -7.89 8.76
C ASP A 67 -0.87 -8.33 7.29
N GLU A 68 -1.94 -8.77 6.65
CA GLU A 68 -1.93 -9.20 5.26
C GLU A 68 -1.72 -8.02 4.31
N LEU A 69 -2.49 -6.95 4.49
CA LEU A 69 -2.38 -5.73 3.67
C LEU A 69 -1.02 -5.07 3.81
N GLU A 70 -0.49 -4.95 5.02
CA GLU A 70 0.86 -4.42 5.25
C GLU A 70 1.94 -5.30 4.61
N ARG A 71 1.80 -6.63 4.66
CA ARG A 71 2.77 -7.55 4.05
C ARG A 71 2.81 -7.37 2.54
N VAL A 72 1.65 -7.31 1.90
CA VAL A 72 1.53 -7.08 0.45
C VAL A 72 2.08 -5.69 0.09
N GLY A 73 1.68 -4.66 0.84
CA GLY A 73 2.15 -3.28 0.62
C GLY A 73 3.67 -3.14 0.74
N ARG A 74 4.29 -3.77 1.75
CA ARG A 74 5.76 -3.77 1.90
C ARG A 74 6.46 -4.48 0.75
N TRP A 75 5.88 -5.58 0.26
CA TRP A 75 6.41 -6.29 -0.92
C TRP A 75 6.32 -5.42 -2.18
N LEU A 76 5.18 -4.76 -2.41
CA LEU A 76 5.00 -3.82 -3.52
C LEU A 76 5.98 -2.63 -3.42
N ALA A 77 6.13 -2.04 -2.23
CA ALA A 77 7.06 -0.93 -1.98
C ALA A 77 8.52 -1.33 -2.27
N SER A 78 8.91 -2.57 -1.92
CA SER A 78 10.24 -3.09 -2.28
C SER A 78 10.41 -3.24 -3.79
N ALA A 79 9.35 -3.59 -4.53
CA ALA A 79 9.40 -3.75 -5.98
C ALA A 79 9.41 -2.41 -6.71
N THR A 80 8.75 -1.38 -6.18
CA THR A 80 8.67 -0.03 -6.78
C THR A 80 9.76 0.93 -6.30
N GLY A 81 10.50 0.59 -5.24
CA GLY A 81 11.50 1.47 -4.62
C GLY A 81 12.80 1.66 -5.42
N SER A 82 12.97 1.00 -6.57
CA SER A 82 14.12 1.19 -7.45
C SER A 82 14.05 2.55 -8.15
N THR A 83 15.19 3.24 -8.30
CA THR A 83 15.31 4.47 -9.11
C THR A 83 14.90 4.26 -10.57
N ASP A 84 14.91 3.02 -11.04
CA ASP A 84 14.53 2.64 -12.40
C ASP A 84 13.03 2.38 -12.56
N PHE A 85 12.25 2.39 -11.46
CA PHE A 85 10.81 2.27 -11.54
C PHE A 85 10.23 3.60 -12.07
N PRO A 86 9.53 3.59 -13.22
CA PRO A 86 9.16 4.83 -13.90
C PRO A 86 8.00 5.56 -13.23
N ASP A 87 7.18 4.87 -12.44
CA ASP A 87 5.95 5.43 -11.86
C ASP A 87 6.17 5.84 -10.38
N LYS A 88 6.70 7.05 -10.20
CA LYS A 88 6.93 7.61 -8.86
C LYS A 88 5.64 7.81 -8.06
N SER A 89 4.53 8.11 -8.72
CA SER A 89 3.23 8.28 -8.06
C SER A 89 2.74 7.01 -7.39
N ALA A 90 2.94 5.84 -8.01
CA ALA A 90 2.61 4.56 -7.39
C ALA A 90 3.48 4.28 -6.16
N ALA A 91 4.77 4.63 -6.19
CA ALA A 91 5.66 4.48 -5.03
C ALA A 91 5.29 5.42 -3.88
N GLU A 92 4.89 6.66 -4.18
CA GLU A 92 4.40 7.62 -3.19
C GLU A 92 3.08 7.15 -2.56
N LEU A 93 2.15 6.64 -3.38
CA LEU A 93 0.89 6.08 -2.91
C LEU A 93 1.13 4.92 -1.94
N LEU A 94 2.00 3.97 -2.27
CA LEU A 94 2.36 2.86 -1.39
C LEU A 94 2.88 3.35 -0.04
N THR A 95 3.74 4.36 -0.05
CA THR A 95 4.31 4.93 1.17
C THR A 95 3.24 5.57 2.05
N LEU A 96 2.32 6.32 1.44
CA LEU A 96 1.23 6.98 2.14
C LEU A 96 0.26 5.96 2.75
N VAL A 97 -0.19 4.98 1.96
CA VAL A 97 -1.17 4.00 2.41
C VAL A 97 -0.58 3.06 3.46
N LEU A 98 0.71 2.69 3.36
CA LEU A 98 1.38 1.92 4.42
C LEU A 98 1.45 2.68 5.75
N ARG A 99 1.57 4.01 5.70
CA ARG A 99 1.49 4.84 6.89
C ARG A 99 0.08 4.87 7.45
N ASP A 100 -0.93 5.03 6.59
CA ASP A 100 -2.33 5.02 7.00
C ASP A 100 -2.69 3.68 7.69
N LEU A 101 -2.27 2.54 7.15
CA LEU A 101 -2.45 1.23 7.79
C LEU A 101 -1.79 1.15 9.17
N ALA A 102 -0.61 1.74 9.35
CA ALA A 102 0.08 1.79 10.64
C ALA A 102 -0.66 2.70 11.65
N ASP A 103 -1.20 3.81 11.18
CA ASP A 103 -2.00 4.75 11.98
C ASP A 103 -3.34 4.08 12.38
N THR A 104 -4.02 3.40 11.46
CA THR A 104 -5.21 2.57 11.71
C THR A 104 -4.92 1.48 12.75
N ARG A 105 -3.81 0.75 12.60
CA ARG A 105 -3.39 -0.25 13.60
C ARG A 105 -3.22 0.38 14.98
N THR A 106 -2.59 1.55 15.04
CA THR A 106 -2.38 2.27 16.30
C THR A 106 -3.70 2.74 16.90
N MET A 107 -4.66 3.16 16.08
CA MET A 107 -5.98 3.58 16.53
C MET A 107 -6.77 2.44 17.16
N TRP A 108 -6.84 1.29 16.49
CA TRP A 108 -7.67 0.16 16.93
C TRP A 108 -6.99 -0.77 17.95
N HIS A 109 -5.67 -0.98 17.79
CA HIS A 109 -4.91 -1.96 18.58
C HIS A 109 -3.85 -1.33 19.47
N GLY A 110 -3.71 -0.01 19.44
CA GLY A 110 -2.78 0.72 20.28
C GLY A 110 -3.13 0.64 21.76
N LYS A 111 -2.15 0.92 22.61
CA LYS A 111 -2.40 1.05 24.03
C LYS A 111 -3.36 2.21 24.26
N LYS A 112 -4.42 1.97 25.05
CA LYS A 112 -5.29 3.04 25.53
C LYS A 112 -4.43 4.12 26.19
N LEU A 113 -4.67 5.37 25.81
CA LEU A 113 -4.08 6.53 26.46
C LEU A 113 -4.27 6.42 27.97
N ASP A 114 -3.19 6.59 28.72
CA ASP A 114 -3.30 6.63 30.17
C ASP A 114 -4.16 7.86 30.58
N GLU A 115 -4.82 7.77 31.73
CA GLU A 115 -5.77 8.80 32.16
C GLU A 115 -5.09 10.18 32.35
N LYS A 116 -3.78 10.19 32.64
CA LYS A 116 -2.99 11.41 32.85
C LYS A 116 -2.68 12.09 31.53
N GLN A 117 -2.29 11.34 30.50
CA GLN A 117 -2.10 11.84 29.13
C GLN A 117 -3.42 12.32 28.54
N ARG A 118 -4.52 11.58 28.75
CA ARG A 118 -5.85 12.03 28.34
C ARG A 118 -6.21 13.38 28.98
N LYS A 119 -6.03 13.51 30.30
CA LYS A 119 -6.27 14.79 31.01
C LYS A 119 -5.38 15.92 30.52
N GLN A 120 -4.11 15.64 30.22
CA GLN A 120 -3.21 16.65 29.63
C GLN A 120 -3.66 17.11 28.24
N ILE A 121 -4.08 16.19 27.37
CA ILE A 121 -4.59 16.53 26.03
C ILE A 121 -5.87 17.35 26.15
N LEU A 122 -6.83 16.92 26.99
CA LEU A 122 -8.07 17.66 27.20
C LEU A 122 -7.81 19.07 27.72
N LYS A 123 -6.90 19.22 28.69
CA LYS A 123 -6.50 20.53 29.23
C LYS A 123 -5.82 21.40 28.17
N ALA A 124 -4.97 20.83 27.32
CA ALA A 124 -4.26 21.57 26.28
C ALA A 124 -5.17 22.01 25.12
N CYS A 125 -6.15 21.19 24.75
CA CYS A 125 -7.04 21.46 23.62
C CYS A 125 -8.29 22.26 24.00
N PHE A 126 -8.82 22.06 25.21
CA PHE A 126 -10.12 22.61 25.63
C PHE A 126 -10.03 23.57 26.82
N ASN A 127 -8.83 23.85 27.38
CA ASN A 127 -8.64 24.72 28.55
C ASN A 127 -9.51 24.34 29.77
N GLU A 128 -9.95 23.09 29.87
CA GLU A 128 -10.72 22.64 31.04
C GLU A 128 -9.80 22.57 32.27
N SER A 129 -10.23 23.25 33.33
CA SER A 129 -9.50 23.37 34.61
C SER A 129 -9.80 22.22 35.54
#